data_AF-A0A1S3R3Q1-F1
#
_entry.id   AF-A0A1S3R3Q1-F1
#
_cell.length_a   1.000
_cell.length_b   1.000
_cell.length_c   1.000
_cell.angle_alpha   90.00
_cell.angle_beta   90.00
_cell.angle_gamma   90.00
#
_symmetry.space_group_name_H-M   'P 1'
#
loop_
_entity.id
_entity.type
_entity.pdbx_description
1 polymer ?
#
loop_
_entity_poly.entity_id
_entity_poly.type
_entity_poly.pdbx_seq_one_letter_code
_entity_poly.pdbx_strand_id
1 'polypeptide(L)'
;MEGTSVSLICSAAAPCPSLPPTLTWTPTLSDSVEDLQETPNQVITSLLNFTASHVHHGEKISCTALYKRQAGKSDKSSKTYLTVAVLYSPKNTSVSVSPSGSVVEGSSVTLTCSSNANPAVGRYNWYRVIGEQVSTVGASRMLTVQVPADDSYFYCESINDHGTENSSVIQLDGMSPPKNTSVSVLTSGSVVGGSSLTLTCSSNANPP
;
A
#
# COMPACT_ATOMS: atom_id res chain seq x y z
N MET A 1 6.96 -7.55 16.09
CA MET A 1 5.75 -6.96 15.45
C MET A 1 6.09 -5.54 15.04
N GLU A 2 5.32 -4.87 14.20
CA GLU A 2 5.56 -3.45 13.92
C GLU A 2 5.55 -2.62 15.21
N GLY A 3 6.49 -1.68 15.33
CA GLY A 3 6.70 -0.84 16.50
C GLY A 3 7.50 -1.48 17.64
N THR A 4 7.79 -2.78 17.61
CA THR A 4 8.59 -3.42 18.66
C THR A 4 10.08 -3.21 18.42
N SER A 5 10.82 -2.82 19.44
CA SER A 5 12.29 -2.84 19.40
C SER A 5 12.81 -4.27 19.43
N VAL A 6 13.69 -4.60 18.50
CA VAL A 6 14.29 -5.94 18.33
C VAL A 6 15.81 -5.80 18.30
N SER A 7 16.49 -6.79 18.88
CA SER A 7 17.94 -6.88 18.91
C SER A 7 18.41 -8.09 18.12
N LEU A 8 19.32 -7.88 17.17
CA LEU A 8 20.02 -8.95 16.45
C LEU A 8 21.41 -9.13 17.04
N ILE A 9 21.80 -10.38 17.25
CA ILE A 9 23.12 -10.74 17.77
C ILE A 9 23.91 -11.42 16.66
N CYS A 10 25.10 -10.89 16.39
CA CYS A 10 26.10 -11.55 15.57
C CYS A 10 27.30 -11.91 16.43
N SER A 11 27.77 -13.15 16.29
CA SER A 11 28.91 -13.66 17.06
C SER A 11 29.95 -14.27 16.15
N ALA A 12 31.23 -14.03 16.46
CA ALA A 12 32.35 -14.68 15.78
C ALA A 12 33.42 -15.11 16.79
N ALA A 13 34.02 -16.27 16.55
CA ALA A 13 35.14 -16.73 17.37
C ALA A 13 36.36 -15.82 17.18
N ALA A 14 37.03 -15.46 18.28
CA ALA A 14 38.24 -14.65 18.31
C ALA A 14 39.43 -15.48 18.82
N PRO A 15 39.96 -16.43 18.02
CA PRO A 15 41.05 -17.32 18.44
C PRO A 15 42.39 -16.61 18.66
N CYS A 16 42.54 -15.37 18.19
CA CYS A 16 43.73 -14.54 18.35
C CYS A 16 43.36 -13.26 19.14
N PRO A 17 43.67 -13.17 20.44
CA PRO A 17 43.29 -12.02 21.26
C PRO A 17 43.90 -10.68 20.80
N SER A 18 45.07 -10.72 20.15
CA SER A 18 45.77 -9.53 19.63
C SER A 18 45.23 -9.03 18.29
N LEU A 19 44.45 -9.83 17.57
CA LEU A 19 43.78 -9.46 16.32
C LEU A 19 42.35 -10.03 16.32
N PRO A 20 41.44 -9.44 17.11
CA PRO A 20 40.05 -9.83 17.09
C PRO A 20 39.42 -9.52 15.72
N PRO A 21 38.42 -10.30 15.28
CA PRO A 21 37.70 -9.99 14.05
C PRO A 21 36.83 -8.75 14.23
N THR A 22 36.61 -8.00 13.14
CA THR A 22 35.67 -6.87 13.11
C THR A 22 34.33 -7.35 12.59
N LEU A 23 33.24 -7.02 13.28
CA LEU A 23 31.88 -7.36 12.87
C LEU A 23 31.22 -6.17 12.17
N THR A 24 30.61 -6.40 11.02
CA THR A 24 29.88 -5.34 10.29
C THR A 24 28.52 -5.81 9.85
N TRP A 25 27.52 -4.94 10.06
CA TRP A 25 26.15 -5.15 9.61
C TRP A 25 25.91 -4.50 8.25
N THR A 26 25.07 -5.11 7.43
CA THR A 26 24.60 -4.51 6.16
C THR A 26 23.17 -4.95 5.88
N PRO A 27 22.20 -4.03 5.68
CA PRO A 27 22.35 -2.57 5.75
C PRO A 27 22.51 -2.06 7.20
N THR A 28 23.03 -0.85 7.36
CA THR A 28 23.13 -0.15 8.64
C THR A 28 21.78 0.47 9.01
N LEU A 29 20.93 -0.34 9.65
CA LEU A 29 19.58 0.08 10.08
C LEU A 29 19.58 1.02 11.29
N SER A 30 20.61 0.93 12.15
CA SER A 30 20.82 1.78 13.32
C SER A 30 22.28 1.66 13.78
N ASP A 31 22.61 2.35 14.87
CA ASP A 31 23.90 2.20 15.54
C ASP A 31 24.00 0.80 16.18
N SER A 32 25.06 0.08 15.86
CA SER A 32 25.36 -1.22 16.47
C SER A 32 26.33 -1.06 17.64
N VAL A 33 26.04 -1.71 18.77
CA VAL A 33 26.95 -1.75 19.92
C VAL A 33 27.76 -3.04 19.86
N GLU A 34 29.07 -2.93 19.81
CA GLU A 34 29.98 -4.08 19.95
C GLU A 34 30.28 -4.30 21.44
N ASP A 35 30.12 -5.55 21.90
CA ASP A 35 30.50 -5.95 23.25
C ASP A 35 31.34 -7.23 23.22
N LEU A 36 32.36 -7.28 24.04
CA LEU A 36 33.31 -8.40 24.15
C LEU A 36 32.90 -9.28 25.33
N GLN A 37 32.16 -10.37 25.07
CA GLN A 37 31.91 -11.37 26.11
C GLN A 37 33.12 -12.33 26.24
N GLU A 38 33.87 -12.18 27.34
CA GLU A 38 34.93 -13.09 27.75
C GLU A 38 34.37 -14.44 28.22
N THR A 39 34.13 -15.35 27.28
CA THR A 39 33.86 -16.78 27.55
C THR A 39 35.14 -17.61 27.35
N PRO A 40 35.23 -18.87 27.83
CA PRO A 40 36.46 -19.69 27.76
C PRO A 40 37.06 -19.89 26.35
N ASN A 41 36.28 -19.61 25.28
CA ASN A 41 36.68 -19.68 23.87
C ASN A 41 36.77 -18.31 23.16
N GLN A 42 36.81 -17.20 23.91
CA GLN A 42 36.86 -15.79 23.49
C GLN A 42 36.06 -15.47 22.20
N VAL A 43 34.84 -14.96 22.37
CA VAL A 43 33.89 -14.67 21.29
C VAL A 43 33.61 -13.17 21.27
N ILE A 44 33.66 -12.54 20.10
CA ILE A 44 33.19 -11.17 19.92
C ILE A 44 31.73 -11.17 19.50
N THR A 45 30.95 -10.27 20.08
CA THR A 45 29.53 -10.11 19.77
C THR A 45 29.22 -8.68 19.36
N SER A 46 28.35 -8.53 18.36
CA SER A 46 27.82 -7.23 17.94
C SER A 46 26.30 -7.28 18.01
N LEU A 47 25.71 -6.28 18.66
CA LEU A 47 24.29 -6.11 18.85
C LEU A 47 23.77 -5.00 17.93
N LEU A 48 22.84 -5.33 17.05
CA LEU A 48 22.10 -4.36 16.23
C LEU A 48 20.69 -4.20 16.78
N ASN A 49 20.39 -3.03 17.31
CA ASN A 49 19.06 -2.69 17.83
C ASN A 49 18.30 -1.84 16.82
N PHE A 50 17.07 -2.21 16.50
CA PHE A 50 16.21 -1.40 15.64
C PHE A 50 14.75 -1.56 16.03
N THR A 51 13.93 -0.57 15.68
CA THR A 51 12.48 -0.66 15.83
C THR A 51 11.90 -1.28 14.56
N ALA A 52 11.24 -2.43 14.71
CA ALA A 52 10.65 -3.15 13.58
C ALA A 52 9.53 -2.32 12.93
N SER A 53 9.50 -2.31 11.60
CA SER A 53 8.54 -1.56 10.78
C SER A 53 8.14 -2.42 9.59
N HIS A 54 6.95 -2.20 9.03
CA HIS A 54 6.50 -2.91 7.82
C HIS A 54 7.51 -2.81 6.66
N VAL A 55 8.26 -1.71 6.56
CA VAL A 55 9.29 -1.52 5.52
C VAL A 55 10.47 -2.49 5.64
N HIS A 56 10.73 -3.01 6.85
CA HIS A 56 11.80 -3.98 7.10
C HIS A 56 11.37 -5.41 6.73
N HIS A 57 10.10 -5.68 6.43
CA HIS A 57 9.66 -7.03 6.10
C HIS A 57 10.26 -7.50 4.76
N GLY A 58 10.88 -8.68 4.77
CA GLY A 58 11.54 -9.25 3.60
C GLY A 58 12.96 -8.71 3.37
N GLU A 59 13.38 -7.72 4.16
CA GLU A 59 14.73 -7.17 4.08
C GLU A 59 15.77 -8.20 4.53
N LYS A 60 16.87 -8.29 3.79
CA LYS A 60 17.95 -9.26 4.04
C LYS A 60 19.11 -8.56 4.73
N ILE A 61 19.18 -8.73 6.05
CA ILE A 61 20.28 -8.23 6.87
C ILE A 61 21.42 -9.24 6.82
N SER A 62 22.65 -8.74 6.77
CA SER A 62 23.85 -9.56 6.81
C SER A 62 24.79 -9.09 7.91
N CYS A 63 25.45 -10.05 8.55
CA CYS A 63 26.60 -9.80 9.41
C CYS A 63 27.86 -10.39 8.76
N THR A 64 28.91 -9.59 8.68
CA THR A 64 30.21 -9.99 8.14
C THR A 64 31.26 -9.94 9.24
N ALA A 65 31.95 -11.05 9.46
CA ALA A 65 33.13 -11.11 10.32
C ALA A 65 34.39 -11.02 9.46
N LEU A 66 35.21 -9.99 9.68
CA LEU A 66 36.47 -9.76 8.99
C LEU A 66 37.66 -10.10 9.89
N TYR A 67 38.46 -11.08 9.47
CA TYR A 67 39.67 -11.52 10.14
C TYR A 67 40.91 -10.94 9.44
N LYS A 68 41.54 -9.97 10.09
CA LYS A 68 42.82 -9.42 9.65
C LYS A 68 43.95 -10.43 9.92
N ARG A 69 44.79 -10.70 8.92
CA ARG A 69 45.95 -11.60 9.09
C ARG A 69 47.27 -10.83 9.07
N GLN A 70 48.29 -11.39 9.72
CA GLN A 70 49.64 -10.82 9.74
C GLN A 70 50.23 -10.69 8.34
N ALA A 71 51.19 -9.75 8.19
CA ALA A 71 51.79 -9.33 6.93
C ALA A 71 52.18 -10.50 6.02
N GLY A 72 51.66 -10.49 4.79
CA GLY A 72 51.90 -11.52 3.75
C GLY A 72 50.76 -12.54 3.57
N LYS A 73 49.72 -12.51 4.40
CA LYS A 73 48.51 -13.34 4.24
C LYS A 73 47.30 -12.46 3.94
N SER A 74 46.45 -12.88 3.00
CA SER A 74 45.21 -12.16 2.64
C SER A 74 44.20 -12.16 3.80
N ASP A 75 43.41 -11.11 3.99
CA ASP A 75 42.34 -11.15 4.99
C ASP A 75 41.31 -12.24 4.65
N LYS A 76 40.65 -12.77 5.69
CA LYS A 76 39.53 -13.71 5.51
C LYS A 76 38.25 -13.09 6.04
N SER A 77 37.15 -13.34 5.37
CA SER A 77 35.84 -12.94 5.86
C SER A 77 34.86 -14.10 5.83
N SER A 78 33.90 -14.06 6.76
CA SER A 78 32.74 -14.93 6.79
C SER A 78 31.49 -14.07 6.86
N LYS A 79 30.43 -14.47 6.17
CA LYS A 79 29.20 -13.67 6.06
C LYS A 79 27.99 -14.55 6.25
N THR A 80 27.07 -14.10 7.09
CA THR A 80 25.76 -14.75 7.33
C THR A 80 24.64 -13.77 7.02
N TYR A 81 23.43 -14.31 6.81
CA TYR A 81 22.25 -13.54 6.41
C TYR A 81 21.03 -13.95 7.23
N LEU A 82 20.17 -12.97 7.49
CA LEU A 82 18.87 -13.13 8.11
C LEU A 82 17.85 -12.34 7.28
N THR A 83 16.72 -12.96 6.95
CA THR A 83 15.58 -12.25 6.35
C THR A 83 14.60 -11.89 7.44
N VAL A 84 14.26 -10.61 7.55
CA VAL A 84 13.38 -10.10 8.61
C VAL A 84 11.92 -10.40 8.28
N ALA A 85 11.22 -11.04 9.22
CA ALA A 85 9.78 -11.23 9.18
C ALA A 85 9.11 -10.30 10.21
N VAL A 86 8.48 -9.23 9.73
CA VAL A 86 7.71 -8.31 10.59
C VAL A 86 6.23 -8.59 10.38
N LEU A 87 5.48 -8.73 11.47
CA LEU A 87 4.03 -8.80 11.45
C LEU A 87 3.44 -7.39 11.63
N TYR A 88 2.54 -6.98 10.75
CA TYR A 88 1.94 -5.64 10.68
C TYR A 88 0.50 -5.69 10.13
N SER A 89 -0.29 -4.66 10.47
CA SER A 89 -1.63 -4.45 9.90
C SER A 89 -1.54 -4.17 8.40
N PRO A 90 -2.65 -4.22 7.63
CA PRO A 90 -2.63 -3.85 6.22
C PRO A 90 -2.12 -2.41 6.01
N LYS A 91 -1.38 -2.20 4.90
CA LYS A 91 -0.76 -0.94 4.48
C LYS A 91 -0.92 -0.74 2.98
N ASN A 92 -1.02 0.53 2.55
CA ASN A 92 -1.16 0.92 1.15
C ASN A 92 -2.38 0.28 0.45
N THR A 93 -3.50 0.24 1.16
CA THR A 93 -4.76 -0.28 0.63
C THR A 93 -5.25 0.59 -0.53
N SER A 94 -5.52 -0.03 -1.67
CA SER A 94 -5.87 0.65 -2.91
C SER A 94 -6.91 -0.13 -3.70
N VAL A 95 -7.64 0.59 -4.56
CA VAL A 95 -8.65 0.02 -5.45
C VAL A 95 -8.22 0.21 -6.89
N SER A 96 -8.29 -0.87 -7.68
CA SER A 96 -8.19 -0.82 -9.14
C SER A 96 -9.54 -1.15 -9.78
N VAL A 97 -9.78 -0.58 -10.97
CA VAL A 97 -11.04 -0.72 -11.70
C VAL A 97 -10.78 -1.43 -13.04
N SER A 98 -11.60 -2.42 -13.38
CA SER A 98 -11.53 -3.15 -14.64
C SER A 98 -12.93 -3.35 -15.25
N PRO A 99 -13.16 -3.00 -16.53
CA PRO A 99 -12.24 -2.32 -17.44
C PRO A 99 -11.86 -0.92 -16.94
N SER A 100 -10.63 -0.50 -17.27
CA SER A 100 -10.15 0.86 -16.98
C SER A 100 -10.59 1.84 -18.07
N GLY A 101 -10.80 3.10 -17.71
CA GLY A 101 -11.18 4.17 -18.65
C GLY A 101 -12.66 4.55 -18.54
N SER A 102 -13.15 5.32 -19.50
CA SER A 102 -14.53 5.79 -19.53
C SER A 102 -15.48 4.63 -19.85
N VAL A 103 -16.34 4.30 -18.91
CA VAL A 103 -17.31 3.21 -19.04
C VAL A 103 -18.70 3.82 -19.10
N VAL A 104 -19.61 3.24 -19.91
CA VAL A 104 -20.98 3.76 -20.02
C VAL A 104 -21.75 3.46 -18.73
N GLU A 105 -22.55 4.42 -18.24
CA GLU A 105 -23.48 4.21 -17.12
C GLU A 105 -24.28 2.91 -17.29
N GLY A 106 -24.47 2.15 -16.21
CA GLY A 106 -25.15 0.85 -16.25
C GLY A 106 -24.31 -0.30 -16.81
N SER A 107 -23.07 -0.06 -17.27
CA SER A 107 -22.17 -1.17 -17.60
C SER A 107 -21.59 -1.79 -16.33
N SER A 108 -21.22 -3.07 -16.40
CA SER A 108 -20.61 -3.77 -15.28
C SER A 108 -19.10 -3.51 -15.23
N VAL A 109 -18.60 -3.09 -14.07
CA VAL A 109 -17.17 -2.96 -13.77
C VAL A 109 -16.82 -3.79 -12.55
N THR A 110 -15.56 -4.18 -12.46
CA THR A 110 -15.00 -4.95 -11.36
C THR A 110 -13.95 -4.11 -10.64
N LEU A 111 -14.20 -3.87 -9.37
CA LEU A 111 -13.30 -3.22 -8.43
C LEU A 111 -12.47 -4.29 -7.72
N THR A 112 -11.16 -4.11 -7.65
CA THR A 112 -10.26 -5.02 -6.94
C THR A 112 -9.55 -4.25 -5.84
N CYS A 113 -9.72 -4.71 -4.61
CA CYS A 113 -9.00 -4.18 -3.45
C CYS A 113 -7.65 -4.90 -3.32
N SER A 114 -6.59 -4.14 -3.12
CA SER A 114 -5.24 -4.67 -2.88
C SER A 114 -4.61 -3.95 -1.69
N SER A 115 -3.89 -4.70 -0.86
CA SER A 115 -3.21 -4.15 0.32
C SER A 115 -1.97 -5.00 0.63
N ASN A 116 -0.96 -4.37 1.21
CA ASN A 116 0.26 -5.02 1.67
C ASN A 116 0.13 -5.33 3.17
N ALA A 117 0.13 -6.61 3.53
CA ALA A 117 -0.08 -7.04 4.91
C ALA A 117 0.71 -8.31 5.22
N ASN A 118 1.17 -8.44 6.47
CA ASN A 118 1.72 -9.70 6.98
C ASN A 118 1.23 -9.94 8.43
N PRO A 119 0.44 -10.99 8.73
CA PRO A 119 -0.07 -12.00 7.81
C PRO A 119 -0.94 -11.41 6.68
N ALA A 120 -1.10 -12.18 5.61
CA ALA A 120 -1.92 -11.77 4.47
C ALA A 120 -3.34 -11.36 4.91
N VAL A 121 -3.96 -10.49 4.12
CA VAL A 121 -5.32 -10.01 4.38
C VAL A 121 -6.29 -11.20 4.44
N GLY A 122 -6.99 -11.33 5.56
CA GLY A 122 -7.98 -12.38 5.79
C GLY A 122 -9.38 -12.01 5.31
N ARG A 123 -9.71 -10.71 5.27
CA ARG A 123 -11.02 -10.20 4.84
C ARG A 123 -10.92 -8.84 4.17
N TYR A 124 -11.81 -8.62 3.21
CA TYR A 124 -12.07 -7.31 2.62
C TYR A 124 -13.52 -6.94 2.87
N ASN A 125 -13.81 -5.67 3.13
CA ASN A 125 -15.17 -5.12 3.11
C ASN A 125 -15.23 -4.01 2.06
N TRP A 126 -16.36 -3.88 1.39
CA TRP A 126 -16.63 -2.80 0.46
C TRP A 126 -17.75 -1.91 0.96
N TYR A 127 -17.54 -0.62 0.78
CA TYR A 127 -18.48 0.40 1.19
C TYR A 127 -18.82 1.28 -0.01
N ARG A 128 -20.10 1.63 -0.13
CA ARG A 128 -20.62 2.62 -1.07
C ARG A 128 -21.12 3.82 -0.28
N VAL A 129 -20.73 5.01 -0.72
CA VAL A 129 -21.09 6.30 -0.14
C VAL A 129 -21.94 7.08 -1.13
N ILE A 130 -23.08 7.58 -0.67
CA ILE A 130 -23.99 8.45 -1.43
C ILE A 130 -24.37 9.60 -0.51
N GLY A 131 -23.87 10.81 -0.78
CA GLY A 131 -23.95 11.92 0.17
C GLY A 131 -23.32 11.53 1.52
N GLU A 132 -24.09 11.59 2.61
CA GLU A 132 -23.64 11.21 3.95
C GLU A 132 -23.92 9.74 4.31
N GLN A 133 -24.62 9.00 3.44
CA GLN A 133 -25.00 7.61 3.72
C GLN A 133 -23.90 6.64 3.29
N VAL A 134 -23.44 5.81 4.23
CA VAL A 134 -22.51 4.70 3.98
C VAL A 134 -23.25 3.37 4.06
N SER A 135 -22.99 2.47 3.11
CA SER A 135 -23.58 1.13 3.05
C SER A 135 -22.54 0.09 2.69
N THR A 136 -22.60 -1.09 3.33
CA THR A 136 -21.74 -2.22 2.99
C THR A 136 -22.31 -2.94 1.76
N VAL A 137 -21.48 -3.15 0.75
CA VAL A 137 -21.89 -3.69 -0.56
C VAL A 137 -21.15 -4.97 -0.96
N GLY A 138 -20.16 -5.42 -0.18
CA GLY A 138 -19.44 -6.66 -0.45
C GLY A 138 -18.42 -7.02 0.62
N ALA A 139 -17.98 -8.28 0.63
CA ALA A 139 -17.03 -8.82 1.61
C ALA A 139 -15.89 -9.64 0.98
N SER A 140 -15.62 -9.39 -0.31
CA SER A 140 -14.65 -10.13 -1.13
C SER A 140 -13.54 -9.21 -1.64
N ARG A 141 -12.39 -9.78 -2.02
CA ARG A 141 -11.29 -8.99 -2.62
C ARG A 141 -11.74 -8.21 -3.86
N MET A 142 -12.65 -8.80 -4.63
CA MET A 142 -13.23 -8.21 -5.82
C MET A 142 -14.71 -7.91 -5.58
N LEU A 143 -15.17 -6.77 -6.12
CA LEU A 143 -16.56 -6.36 -6.11
C LEU A 143 -16.97 -6.00 -7.54
N THR A 144 -18.05 -6.60 -8.03
CA THR A 144 -18.63 -6.23 -9.32
C THR A 144 -19.82 -5.31 -9.08
N VAL A 145 -19.80 -4.13 -9.71
CA VAL A 145 -20.87 -3.13 -9.63
C VAL A 145 -21.24 -2.62 -11.02
N GLN A 146 -22.48 -2.16 -11.13
CA GLN A 146 -22.90 -1.38 -12.29
C GLN A 146 -22.43 0.07 -12.09
N VAL A 147 -21.92 0.71 -13.15
CA VAL A 147 -21.54 2.12 -13.09
C VAL A 147 -22.78 2.94 -12.72
N PRO A 148 -22.78 3.60 -11.55
CA PRO A 148 -23.94 4.31 -11.06
C PRO A 148 -24.19 5.58 -11.89
N ALA A 149 -25.46 5.95 -12.06
CA ALA A 149 -25.85 7.24 -12.64
C ALA A 149 -25.85 8.37 -11.60
N ASP A 150 -25.81 8.00 -10.30
CA ASP A 150 -25.75 8.93 -9.18
C ASP A 150 -24.31 9.19 -8.74
N ASP A 151 -24.09 10.28 -8.01
CA ASP A 151 -22.81 10.65 -7.42
C ASP A 151 -22.44 9.70 -6.26
N SER A 152 -21.91 8.53 -6.64
CA SER A 152 -21.61 7.42 -5.75
C SER A 152 -20.12 7.18 -5.69
N TYR A 153 -19.64 6.99 -4.47
CA TYR A 153 -18.24 6.72 -4.20
C TYR A 153 -18.07 5.34 -3.57
N PHE A 154 -16.91 4.72 -3.81
CA PHE A 154 -16.56 3.41 -3.29
C PHE A 154 -15.22 3.45 -2.58
N TYR A 155 -15.11 2.72 -1.49
CA TYR A 155 -13.82 2.41 -0.87
C TYR A 155 -13.85 0.98 -0.31
N CYS A 156 -12.68 0.38 -0.15
CA CYS A 156 -12.55 -0.91 0.50
C CYS A 156 -11.79 -0.78 1.82
N GLU A 157 -12.10 -1.67 2.75
CA GLU A 157 -11.35 -1.91 3.97
C GLU A 157 -10.67 -3.27 3.86
N SER A 158 -9.38 -3.32 4.18
CA SER A 158 -8.63 -4.57 4.27
C SER A 158 -8.33 -4.90 5.74
N ILE A 159 -8.41 -6.18 6.10
CA ILE A 159 -8.40 -6.65 7.49
C ILE A 159 -7.49 -7.86 7.63
N ASN A 160 -6.57 -7.82 8.59
CA ASN A 160 -5.86 -9.00 9.10
C ASN A 160 -5.90 -9.03 10.64
N ASP A 161 -5.25 -10.03 11.24
CA ASP A 161 -5.24 -10.23 12.70
C ASP A 161 -4.53 -9.11 13.49
N HIS A 162 -3.85 -8.19 12.80
CA HIS A 162 -3.13 -7.07 13.41
C HIS A 162 -3.80 -5.71 13.19
N GLY A 163 -4.88 -5.63 12.41
CA GLY A 163 -5.64 -4.40 12.24
C GLY A 163 -6.27 -4.26 10.86
N THR A 164 -6.64 -3.02 10.53
CA THR A 164 -7.35 -2.69 9.29
C THR A 164 -6.79 -1.42 8.65
N GLU A 165 -7.05 -1.26 7.35
CA GLU A 165 -6.77 -0.02 6.63
C GLU A 165 -7.81 0.17 5.51
N ASN A 166 -8.31 1.40 5.39
CA ASN A 166 -9.22 1.81 4.32
C ASN A 166 -8.43 2.33 3.12
N SER A 167 -8.92 2.05 1.92
CA SER A 167 -8.45 2.71 0.71
C SER A 167 -8.86 4.17 0.67
N SER A 168 -8.20 4.94 -0.20
CA SER A 168 -8.80 6.18 -0.72
C SER A 168 -10.15 5.90 -1.37
N VAL A 169 -11.02 6.90 -1.34
CA VAL A 169 -12.33 6.82 -1.97
C VAL A 169 -12.18 7.03 -3.48
N ILE A 170 -12.90 6.23 -4.28
CA ILE A 170 -12.93 6.33 -5.73
C ILE A 170 -14.33 6.65 -6.23
N GLN A 171 -14.42 7.40 -7.33
CA GLN A 171 -15.65 7.64 -8.06
C GLN A 171 -15.58 6.89 -9.39
N LEU A 172 -16.71 6.29 -9.77
CA LEU A 172 -16.86 5.71 -11.10
C LEU A 172 -17.47 6.76 -12.02
N ASP A 173 -16.67 7.30 -12.93
CA ASP A 173 -17.14 8.26 -13.93
C ASP A 173 -17.78 7.52 -15.11
N GLY A 174 -19.09 7.67 -15.24
CA GLY A 174 -19.90 7.00 -16.24
C GLY A 174 -20.25 7.91 -17.40
N MET A 175 -19.90 7.55 -18.63
CA MET A 175 -20.39 8.26 -19.81
C MET A 175 -21.89 8.03 -19.97
N SER A 176 -22.62 9.10 -20.27
CA SER A 176 -24.06 9.05 -20.50
C SER A 176 -24.49 9.87 -21.70
N PRO A 177 -25.39 9.33 -22.54
CA PRO A 177 -25.99 10.10 -23.62
C PRO A 177 -26.87 11.23 -23.06
N PRO A 178 -27.15 12.28 -23.85
CA PRO A 178 -28.05 13.34 -23.44
C PRO A 178 -29.41 12.79 -23.02
N LYS A 179 -29.73 12.96 -21.74
CA LYS A 179 -31.01 12.64 -21.10
C LYS A 179 -31.75 13.94 -20.82
N ASN A 180 -33.06 13.82 -20.59
CA ASN A 180 -33.92 14.93 -20.20
C ASN A 180 -33.93 16.10 -21.20
N THR A 181 -33.95 15.77 -22.50
CA THR A 181 -33.98 16.78 -23.56
C THR A 181 -35.31 17.54 -23.54
N SER A 182 -35.24 18.85 -23.34
CA SER A 182 -36.40 19.74 -23.35
C SER A 182 -36.22 20.84 -24.38
N VAL A 183 -37.32 21.21 -25.05
CA VAL A 183 -37.35 22.32 -26.00
C VAL A 183 -38.25 23.39 -25.40
N SER A 184 -37.71 24.60 -25.24
CA SER A 184 -38.44 25.78 -24.80
C SER A 184 -38.48 26.81 -25.92
N VAL A 185 -39.58 27.54 -26.00
CA VAL A 185 -39.76 28.61 -26.98
C VAL A 185 -39.73 29.93 -26.22
N LEU A 186 -38.77 30.80 -26.54
CA LEU A 186 -38.80 32.16 -26.05
C LEU A 186 -39.59 33.02 -27.04
N THR A 187 -40.73 33.53 -26.60
CA THR A 187 -41.55 34.50 -27.34
C THR A 187 -41.61 35.81 -26.57
N SER A 188 -41.31 36.92 -27.22
CA SER A 188 -41.39 38.26 -26.63
C SER A 188 -42.81 38.87 -26.66
N GLY A 189 -43.86 38.08 -26.94
CA GLY A 189 -45.25 38.54 -26.99
C GLY A 189 -46.15 37.69 -27.89
N SER A 190 -47.30 38.23 -28.30
CA SER A 190 -48.23 37.56 -29.22
C SER A 190 -47.59 37.30 -30.58
N VAL A 191 -47.61 36.03 -31.00
CA VAL A 191 -47.03 35.58 -32.28
C VAL A 191 -47.93 36.02 -33.43
N VAL A 192 -47.39 36.82 -34.35
CA VAL A 192 -48.06 37.29 -35.57
C VAL A 192 -47.25 36.88 -36.81
N GLY A 193 -47.86 36.93 -37.99
CA GLY A 193 -47.18 36.60 -39.25
C GLY A 193 -45.94 37.47 -39.45
N GLY A 194 -44.76 36.84 -39.46
CA GLY A 194 -43.45 37.52 -39.54
C GLY A 194 -42.65 37.57 -38.22
N SER A 195 -43.21 37.10 -37.09
CA SER A 195 -42.48 36.98 -35.82
C SER A 195 -41.36 35.91 -35.91
N SER A 196 -40.17 36.26 -35.42
CA SER A 196 -39.07 35.29 -35.24
C SER A 196 -39.18 34.64 -33.86
N LEU A 197 -39.12 33.31 -33.81
CA LEU A 197 -39.18 32.52 -32.59
C LEU A 197 -37.81 31.90 -32.32
N THR A 198 -37.34 32.00 -31.08
CA THR A 198 -36.12 31.30 -30.65
C THR A 198 -36.50 30.02 -29.92
N LEU A 199 -36.03 28.90 -30.46
CA LEU A 199 -36.14 27.59 -29.83
C LEU A 199 -34.85 27.29 -29.09
N THR A 200 -34.94 27.02 -27.79
CA THR A 200 -33.81 26.62 -26.95
C THR A 200 -33.98 25.16 -26.57
N CYS A 201 -33.00 24.32 -26.94
CA CYS A 201 -32.94 22.92 -26.57
C CYS A 201 -31.92 22.74 -25.42
N SER A 202 -32.30 22.04 -24.37
CA SER A 202 -31.43 21.72 -23.23
C SER A 202 -31.49 20.24 -22.89
N SER A 203 -30.34 19.62 -22.62
CA SER A 203 -30.20 18.21 -22.23
C SER A 203 -29.04 18.02 -21.25
N ASN A 204 -29.06 16.94 -20.45
CA ASN A 204 -28.01 16.56 -19.52
C ASN A 204 -27.18 15.39 -20.10
N ALA A 205 -25.88 15.54 -20.32
CA ALA A 205 -24.98 14.49 -20.84
C ALA A 205 -23.66 14.44 -20.06
N ASN A 206 -22.96 13.30 -20.12
CA ASN A 206 -21.59 13.16 -19.62
C ASN A 206 -20.71 12.40 -20.64
N PRO A 207 -19.62 12.99 -21.16
CA PRO A 207 -19.17 14.36 -20.92
C PRO A 207 -20.16 15.43 -21.44
N PRO A 208 -20.14 16.65 -20.87
CA PRO A 208 -21.06 17.74 -21.23
C PRO A 208 -20.85 18.31 -22.63
#